data_AF-A0ABC9ZKI7-F1
#
_entry.id   AF-A0ABC9ZKI7-F1
#
_cell.length_a   1.000
_cell.length_b   1.000
_cell.length_c   1.000
_cell.angle_alpha   90.00
_cell.angle_beta   90.00
_cell.angle_gamma   90.00
#
_symmetry.space_group_name_H-M   'P 1'
#
loop_
_entity.id
_entity.type
_entity.pdbx_description
1 polymer ?
#
loop_
_entity_poly.entity_id
_entity_poly.type
_entity_poly.pdbx_seq_one_letter_code
_entity_poly.pdbx_strand_id
1 'polypeptide(L)'
;MDETYIRVGGRWCYLYPVITAGGQTLDFYLSPKRNVAAAKRFLAKAVRSNASAGYPRVINTNKAPFLARAIAGLKSEGVCPSTVEHRQVKYLNNIPEGDHGRLKRILGPKGAFKNRTSAHRTLKGMEAMHSLRKRQGTMFALTGNRNRTR
;
A
#
# COMPACT_ATOMS: atom_id res chain seq x y z
N MET A 1 -3.48 4.95 4.72
CA MET A 1 -3.00 3.57 4.60
C MET A 1 -3.83 2.69 5.50
N ASP A 2 -4.35 1.59 4.96
CA ASP A 2 -5.07 0.60 5.73
C ASP A 2 -4.57 -0.80 5.33
N GLU A 3 -5.03 -1.83 6.03
CA GLU A 3 -4.68 -3.21 5.78
C GLU A 3 -5.92 -4.00 5.36
N THR A 4 -5.78 -4.77 4.28
CA THR A 4 -6.75 -5.79 3.89
C THR A 4 -6.04 -7.10 3.66
N TYR A 5 -6.78 -8.17 3.39
CA TYR A 5 -6.22 -9.51 3.20
C TYR A 5 -6.75 -10.13 1.91
N ILE A 6 -5.86 -10.85 1.23
CA ILE A 6 -6.17 -11.62 0.03
C ILE A 6 -5.57 -13.01 0.12
N ARG A 7 -6.16 -13.98 -0.58
CA ARG A 7 -5.68 -15.36 -0.55
C ARG A 7 -4.70 -15.62 -1.68
N VAL A 8 -3.52 -16.13 -1.34
CA VAL A 8 -2.39 -16.37 -2.26
C VAL A 8 -1.70 -17.68 -1.88
N GLY A 9 -1.60 -18.62 -2.82
CA GLY A 9 -1.04 -19.95 -2.61
C GLY A 9 -1.76 -20.72 -1.50
N GLY A 10 -3.09 -20.55 -1.41
CA GLY A 10 -3.90 -21.14 -0.34
C GLY A 10 -3.82 -20.43 1.01
N ARG A 11 -2.88 -19.49 1.21
CA ARG A 11 -2.65 -18.77 2.48
C ARG A 11 -3.19 -17.34 2.44
N TRP A 12 -3.62 -16.84 3.60
CA TRP A 12 -3.96 -15.42 3.73
C TRP A 12 -2.69 -14.57 3.74
N CYS A 13 -2.68 -13.53 2.93
CA CYS A 13 -1.63 -12.53 2.86
C CYS A 13 -2.22 -11.14 3.10
N TYR A 14 -1.46 -10.29 3.77
CA TYR A 14 -1.82 -8.91 4.07
C TYR A 14 -1.42 -8.00 2.91
N LEU A 15 -2.40 -7.28 2.40
CA LEU A 15 -2.25 -6.27 1.38
C LEU A 15 -2.36 -4.89 2.03
N TYR A 16 -1.36 -4.06 1.80
CA TYR A 16 -1.29 -2.70 2.30
C TYR A 16 -1.32 -1.73 1.12
N PRO A 17 -2.46 -1.14 0.77
CA PRO A 17 -2.51 -0.05 -0.19
C PRO A 17 -2.09 1.28 0.46
N VAL A 18 -1.29 2.07 -0.27
CA VAL A 18 -1.06 3.49 0.03
C VAL A 18 -1.78 4.31 -1.01
N ILE A 19 -2.69 5.15 -0.55
CA ILE A 19 -3.57 5.95 -1.37
C ILE A 19 -3.42 7.41 -0.94
N THR A 20 -3.36 8.32 -1.90
CA THR A 20 -3.36 9.77 -1.65
C THR A 20 -4.75 10.23 -1.16
N ALA A 21 -4.83 11.44 -0.63
CA ALA A 21 -6.11 12.05 -0.27
C ALA A 21 -7.07 12.18 -1.46
N GLY A 22 -6.54 12.33 -2.69
CA GLY A 22 -7.34 12.34 -3.93
C GLY A 22 -7.81 10.95 -4.41
N GLY A 23 -7.58 9.89 -3.60
CA GLY A 23 -8.01 8.54 -3.94
C GLY A 23 -7.19 7.88 -5.04
N GLN A 24 -5.95 8.32 -5.24
CA GLN A 24 -4.99 7.73 -6.17
C GLN A 24 -4.09 6.74 -5.44
N THR A 25 -3.98 5.52 -5.94
CA THR A 25 -3.07 4.53 -5.38
C THR A 25 -1.62 4.86 -5.76
N LEU A 26 -0.77 5.13 -4.77
CA LEU A 26 0.67 5.34 -4.97
C LEU A 26 1.38 4.00 -5.18
N ASP A 27 1.14 3.04 -4.30
CA ASP A 27 1.71 1.70 -4.36
C ASP A 27 0.94 0.76 -3.42
N PHE A 28 1.23 -0.54 -3.53
CA PHE A 28 0.73 -1.54 -2.61
C PHE A 28 1.82 -2.53 -2.22
N TYR A 29 1.66 -3.15 -1.05
CA TYR A 29 2.58 -4.18 -0.57
C TYR A 29 1.85 -5.42 -0.09
N LEU A 30 2.36 -6.57 -0.53
CA LEU A 30 1.83 -7.88 -0.18
C LEU A 30 2.80 -8.61 0.76
N SER A 31 2.40 -8.79 2.01
CA SER A 31 3.16 -9.47 3.05
C SER A 31 2.45 -10.73 3.53
N PRO A 32 3.16 -11.85 3.73
CA PRO A 32 2.59 -13.01 4.42
C PRO A 32 2.43 -12.78 5.94
N LYS A 33 3.09 -11.74 6.49
CA LYS A 33 3.09 -11.45 7.94
C LYS A 33 2.61 -10.03 8.21
N ARG A 34 1.82 -9.89 9.27
CA ARG A 34 1.40 -8.60 9.84
C ARG A 34 2.39 -8.20 10.92
N ASN A 35 3.43 -7.44 10.55
CA ASN A 35 4.45 -7.00 11.51
C ASN A 35 4.99 -5.60 11.20
N VAL A 36 5.66 -5.02 12.20
CA VAL A 36 6.24 -3.67 12.12
C VAL A 36 7.26 -3.57 11.00
N ALA A 37 8.11 -4.58 10.82
CA ALA A 37 9.15 -4.59 9.78
C ALA A 37 8.57 -4.51 8.36
N ALA A 38 7.51 -5.27 8.09
CA ALA A 38 6.79 -5.25 6.82
C ALA A 38 6.17 -3.87 6.55
N ALA A 39 5.45 -3.33 7.53
CA ALA A 39 4.84 -2.00 7.44
C ALA A 39 5.89 -0.90 7.23
N LYS A 40 6.99 -0.94 7.99
CA LYS A 40 8.09 0.03 7.92
C LYS A 40 8.76 0.02 6.54
N ARG A 41 9.12 -1.16 6.04
CA ARG A 41 9.74 -1.30 4.70
C ARG A 41 8.83 -0.75 3.62
N PHE A 42 7.53 -1.00 3.72
CA PHE A 42 6.59 -0.52 2.72
C PHE A 42 6.34 0.99 2.81
N LEU A 43 6.10 1.52 4.01
CA LEU A 43 5.96 2.96 4.23
C LEU A 43 7.21 3.72 3.76
N ALA A 44 8.41 3.20 4.04
CA ALA A 44 9.66 3.77 3.51
C ALA A 44 9.68 3.81 1.99
N LYS A 45 9.25 2.72 1.33
CA LYS A 45 9.14 2.67 -0.13
C LYS A 45 8.15 3.73 -0.64
N ALA A 46 6.95 3.79 -0.08
CA ALA A 46 5.92 4.73 -0.51
C ALA A 46 6.34 6.19 -0.33
N VAL A 47 6.97 6.52 0.81
CA VAL A 47 7.51 7.85 1.08
C VAL A 47 8.61 8.22 0.07
N ARG A 48 9.56 7.31 -0.19
CA ARG A 48 10.63 7.53 -1.17
C ARG A 48 10.10 7.65 -2.60
N SER A 49 9.12 6.83 -2.98
CA SER A 49 8.48 6.90 -4.29
C SER A 49 7.71 8.20 -4.50
N ASN A 50 7.28 8.87 -3.42
CA ASN A 50 6.63 10.17 -3.47
C ASN A 50 7.61 11.34 -3.30
N ALA A 51 8.91 11.10 -3.11
CA ALA A 51 9.88 12.15 -2.76
C ALA A 51 9.94 13.29 -3.79
N SER A 52 9.77 12.99 -5.08
CA SER A 52 9.73 14.00 -6.15
C SER A 52 8.51 14.93 -6.07
N ALA A 53 7.41 14.48 -5.46
CA ALA A 53 6.20 15.28 -5.20
C ALA A 53 6.21 15.91 -3.80
N GLY A 54 7.28 15.70 -3.03
CA GLY A 54 7.41 16.14 -1.64
C GLY A 54 6.90 15.11 -0.61
N TYR A 55 7.25 15.34 0.65
CA TYR A 55 6.76 14.52 1.75
C TYR A 55 5.29 14.85 2.07
N PRO A 56 4.46 13.85 2.40
CA PRO A 56 3.09 14.11 2.81
C PRO A 56 3.10 14.89 4.14
N ARG A 57 2.27 15.95 4.25
CA ARG A 57 2.08 16.65 5.54
C ARG A 57 1.45 15.74 6.59
N VAL A 58 0.57 14.83 6.17
CA VAL A 58 -0.19 13.96 7.07
C VAL A 58 -0.21 12.53 6.51
N ILE A 59 0.06 11.54 7.37
CA ILE A 59 -0.16 10.12 7.11
C ILE A 59 -1.35 9.68 7.97
N ASN A 60 -2.45 9.27 7.33
CA ASN A 60 -3.58 8.67 8.03
C ASN A 60 -3.47 7.14 8.00
N THR A 61 -3.64 6.48 9.14
CA THR A 61 -3.72 5.02 9.23
C THR A 61 -4.91 4.55 10.06
N ASN A 62 -5.26 3.27 9.95
CA ASN A 62 -6.12 2.65 10.95
C ASN A 62 -5.46 2.63 12.35
N LYS A 63 -6.22 2.22 13.37
CA LYS A 63 -5.75 2.14 14.77
C LYS A 63 -4.81 0.97 15.05
N ALA A 64 -4.13 0.40 14.05
CA ALA A 64 -3.24 -0.73 14.28
C ALA A 64 -1.90 -0.30 14.93
N PRO A 65 -1.51 -0.89 16.08
CA PRO A 65 -0.30 -0.48 16.80
C PRO A 65 1.00 -0.63 15.99
N PHE A 66 1.07 -1.63 15.11
CA PHE A 66 2.28 -1.88 14.32
C PHE A 66 2.55 -0.81 13.26
N LEU A 67 1.51 -0.12 12.76
CA LEU A 67 1.65 1.00 11.84
C LEU A 67 2.19 2.24 12.55
N ALA A 68 1.67 2.54 13.74
CA ALA A 68 2.19 3.63 14.57
C ALA A 68 3.68 3.42 14.90
N ARG A 69 4.05 2.20 15.31
CA ARG A 69 5.46 1.84 15.56
C ARG A 69 6.34 1.96 14.30
N ALA A 70 5.81 1.57 13.14
CA ALA A 70 6.52 1.69 11.88
C ALA A 70 6.79 3.16 11.53
N ILE A 71 5.79 4.05 11.66
CA ILE A 71 5.93 5.48 11.38
C ILE A 71 6.91 6.13 12.36
N ALA A 72 6.78 5.85 13.66
CA ALA A 72 7.71 6.35 14.66
C ALA A 72 9.16 5.94 14.33
N GLY A 73 9.36 4.67 13.96
CA GLY A 73 10.66 4.17 13.54
C GLY A 73 11.20 4.78 12.23
N LEU A 74 10.34 5.26 11.33
CA LEU A 74 10.78 5.97 10.11
C LEU A 74 11.17 7.41 10.39
N LYS A 75 10.50 8.04 11.36
CA LYS A 75 10.88 9.38 11.84
C LYS A 75 12.23 9.36 12.53
N SER A 76 12.47 8.37 13.40
CA SER A 76 13.77 8.24 14.07
C SER A 76 14.91 7.95 13.11
N GLU A 77 14.65 7.27 12.00
CA GLU A 77 15.65 6.97 10.95
C GLU A 77 15.83 8.11 9.93
N GLY A 78 15.08 9.21 10.03
CA GLY A 78 15.14 10.32 9.08
C GLY A 78 14.55 10.03 7.70
N VAL A 79 13.92 8.87 7.49
CA VAL A 79 13.25 8.51 6.22
C VAL A 79 11.94 9.28 6.05
N CYS A 80 11.28 9.63 7.15
CA CYS A 80 10.07 10.44 7.17
C CYS A 80 10.34 11.68 8.04
N PRO A 81 10.10 12.90 7.54
CA PRO A 81 10.32 14.11 8.34
C PRO A 81 9.54 14.08 9.66
N SER A 82 10.14 14.62 10.72
CA SER A 82 9.48 14.75 12.03
C SER A 82 8.19 15.57 11.97
N THR A 83 8.12 16.52 11.02
CA THR A 83 6.98 17.40 10.72
C THR A 83 5.76 16.68 10.15
N VAL A 84 5.92 15.46 9.64
CA VAL A 84 4.79 14.68 9.11
C VAL A 84 3.87 14.26 10.25
N GLU A 85 2.63 14.69 10.23
CA GLU A 85 1.65 14.33 11.26
C GLU A 85 1.13 12.90 11.04
N HIS A 86 1.06 12.10 12.09
CA HIS A 86 0.39 10.79 12.04
C HIS A 86 -0.99 10.89 12.65
N ARG A 87 -2.02 10.58 11.87
CA ARG A 87 -3.42 10.58 12.32
C ARG A 87 -4.01 9.18 12.27
N GLN A 88 -4.93 8.91 13.21
CA GLN A 88 -5.70 7.67 13.28
C GLN A 88 -7.20 7.98 13.34
N VAL A 89 -7.71 8.59 12.27
CA VAL A 89 -9.07 9.12 12.22
C VAL A 89 -9.97 8.16 11.45
N LYS A 90 -11.01 7.64 12.12
CA LYS A 90 -11.91 6.60 11.58
C LYS A 90 -12.58 7.02 10.27
N TYR A 91 -13.13 8.24 10.19
CA TYR A 91 -13.89 8.70 9.02
C TYR A 91 -13.02 8.99 7.78
N LEU A 92 -11.70 9.17 7.95
CA LEU A 92 -10.76 9.31 6.83
C LEU A 92 -10.30 7.96 6.27
N ASN A 93 -10.74 6.84 6.86
CA ASN A 93 -10.49 5.51 6.33
C ASN A 93 -11.47 5.13 5.20
N ASN A 94 -12.52 5.92 4.96
CA ASN A 94 -13.50 5.66 3.90
C ASN A 94 -12.87 5.47 2.51
N ILE A 95 -11.80 6.20 2.20
CA ILE A 95 -11.08 6.08 0.91
C ILE A 95 -10.37 4.71 0.82
N PRO A 96 -9.48 4.34 1.77
CA PRO A 96 -8.94 2.98 1.85
C PRO A 96 -10.00 1.88 1.90
N GLU A 97 -11.08 2.07 2.66
CA GLU A 97 -12.17 1.09 2.80
C GLU A 97 -12.94 0.89 1.49
N GLY A 98 -13.20 1.96 0.74
CA GLY A 98 -13.81 1.88 -0.59
C GLY A 98 -12.90 1.14 -1.59
N ASP A 99 -11.60 1.39 -1.53
CA ASP A 99 -10.60 0.66 -2.32
C ASP A 99 -10.59 -0.84 -1.99
N HIS A 100 -10.65 -1.18 -0.70
CA HIS A 100 -10.80 -2.56 -0.24
C HIS A 100 -12.07 -3.22 -0.79
N GLY A 101 -13.19 -2.50 -0.80
CA GLY A 101 -14.45 -2.98 -1.37
C GLY A 101 -14.33 -3.29 -2.86
N ARG A 102 -13.66 -2.43 -3.64
CA ARG A 102 -13.39 -2.66 -5.07
C ARG A 102 -12.54 -3.92 -5.26
N LEU A 103 -11.41 -4.02 -4.55
CA LEU A 103 -10.49 -5.15 -4.66
C LEU A 103 -11.18 -6.46 -4.30
N LYS A 104 -11.95 -6.49 -3.21
CA LYS A 104 -12.72 -7.68 -2.80
C LYS A 104 -13.78 -8.08 -3.83
N ARG A 105 -14.44 -7.13 -4.49
CA ARG A 105 -15.42 -7.42 -5.54
C ARG A 105 -14.78 -8.03 -6.79
N ILE A 106 -13.60 -7.56 -7.16
CA ILE A 106 -12.87 -8.07 -8.34
C ILE A 106 -12.24 -9.43 -8.04
N LEU A 107 -11.66 -9.59 -6.86
CA LEU A 107 -10.89 -10.78 -6.48
C LEU A 107 -11.76 -11.89 -5.88
N GLY A 108 -12.87 -11.55 -5.23
CA GLY A 108 -13.76 -12.51 -4.57
C GLY A 108 -14.21 -13.64 -5.51
N PRO A 109 -14.81 -13.33 -6.68
CA PRO A 109 -15.22 -14.34 -7.66
C PRO A 109 -14.06 -15.05 -8.35
N LYS A 110 -12.90 -14.41 -8.47
CA LYS A 110 -11.72 -14.95 -9.19
C LYS A 110 -10.92 -15.97 -8.37
N GLY A 111 -11.27 -16.16 -7.10
CA GLY A 111 -10.58 -17.09 -6.21
C GLY A 111 -9.19 -16.63 -5.77
N ALA A 112 -8.43 -17.55 -5.17
CA ALA A 112 -7.10 -17.27 -4.66
C ALA A 112 -6.04 -17.29 -5.77
N PHE A 113 -5.07 -16.38 -5.70
CA PHE A 113 -3.89 -16.44 -6.57
C PHE A 113 -3.05 -17.67 -6.26
N LYS A 114 -2.38 -18.28 -7.25
CA LYS A 114 -1.49 -19.44 -7.01
C LYS A 114 -0.17 -19.07 -6.33
N ASN A 115 0.38 -17.89 -6.62
CA ASN A 115 1.64 -17.41 -6.05
C ASN A 115 1.69 -15.89 -5.91
N ARG A 116 2.61 -15.38 -5.07
CA ARG A 116 2.74 -13.94 -4.74
C ARG A 116 3.13 -13.09 -5.94
N THR A 117 3.95 -13.60 -6.85
CA THR A 117 4.39 -12.87 -8.05
C THR A 117 3.22 -12.60 -8.98
N SER A 118 2.38 -13.60 -9.23
CA SER A 118 1.14 -13.47 -10.00
C SER A 118 0.18 -12.49 -9.32
N ALA A 119 -0.06 -12.65 -8.02
CA ALA A 119 -0.90 -11.73 -7.25
C ALA A 119 -0.41 -10.28 -7.40
N HIS A 120 0.89 -10.04 -7.22
CA HIS A 120 1.48 -8.71 -7.35
C HIS A 120 1.31 -8.13 -8.75
N ARG A 121 1.62 -8.89 -9.82
CA ARG A 121 1.46 -8.41 -11.20
C ARG A 121 0.01 -8.07 -11.52
N THR A 122 -0.93 -8.93 -11.13
CA THR A 122 -2.36 -8.71 -11.36
C THR A 122 -2.89 -7.50 -10.62
N LEU A 123 -2.56 -7.36 -9.32
CA LEU A 123 -2.93 -6.17 -8.55
C LEU A 123 -2.36 -4.89 -9.17
N LYS A 124 -1.09 -4.91 -9.60
CA LYS A 124 -0.48 -3.76 -10.27
C LYS A 124 -1.19 -3.38 -11.57
N GLY A 125 -1.59 -4.38 -12.36
CA GLY A 125 -2.39 -4.15 -13.56
C GLY A 125 -3.78 -3.56 -13.25
N MET A 126 -4.45 -4.07 -12.21
CA MET A 126 -5.75 -3.52 -11.77
C MET A 126 -5.65 -2.06 -11.33
N GLU A 127 -4.62 -1.71 -10.56
CA GLU A 127 -4.37 -0.33 -10.15
C GLU A 127 -4.05 0.58 -11.34
N ALA A 128 -3.23 0.11 -12.29
CA ALA A 128 -2.94 0.87 -13.50
C ALA A 128 -4.21 1.17 -14.31
N MET A 129 -5.07 0.17 -14.51
CA MET A 129 -6.36 0.35 -15.21
C MET A 129 -7.30 1.29 -14.44
N HIS A 130 -7.29 1.22 -13.10
CA HIS A 130 -8.10 2.10 -12.26
C HIS A 130 -7.64 3.57 -12.35
N SER A 131 -6.34 3.82 -12.32
CA SER A 131 -5.76 5.16 -12.50
C SER A 131 -6.08 5.74 -13.90
N LEU A 132 -6.01 4.92 -14.95
CA LEU A 132 -6.42 5.31 -16.30
C LEU A 132 -7.91 5.68 -16.36
N ARG A 133 -8.79 4.86 -15.75
CA ARG A 133 -10.24 5.12 -15.72
C ARG A 133 -10.59 6.42 -14.99
N LYS A 134 -9.79 6.80 -13.98
CA LYS A 134 -9.95 8.07 -13.26
C LYS A 134 -9.34 9.28 -14.00
N ARG A 135 -8.78 9.10 -15.21
CA ARG A 135 -8.03 10.12 -15.97
C ARG A 135 -6.84 10.71 -15.19
N GLN A 136 -6.29 9.95 -14.24
CA GLN A 136 -5.21 10.39 -13.34
C GLN A 136 -3.82 10.12 -13.94
N GLY A 137 -3.65 10.34 -15.25
CA GLY A 137 -2.53 9.90 -16.10
C GLY A 137 -1.11 10.08 -15.55
N THR A 138 -0.72 9.24 -14.60
CA THR A 138 0.63 9.10 -14.08
C THR A 138 1.05 7.67 -14.36
N MET A 139 2.12 7.53 -15.16
CA MET A 139 2.72 6.24 -15.44
C MET A 139 3.16 5.59 -14.13
N PHE A 140 2.51 4.48 -13.78
CA PHE A 140 3.10 3.54 -12.82
C PHE A 140 4.47 3.14 -13.36
N ALA A 141 5.55 3.53 -12.68
CA ALA A 141 6.89 3.07 -13.03
C ALA A 141 6.88 1.53 -13.04
N LEU A 142 7.11 0.96 -14.22
CA LEU A 142 7.33 -0.47 -14.45
C LEU A 142 8.71 -0.87 -13.91
N THR A 143 9.07 -0.44 -12.70
CA THR A 143 10.31 -0.90 -12.06
C THR A 143 10.04 -2.30 -11.50
N GLY A 144 10.16 -3.29 -12.37
CA GLY A 144 10.39 -4.66 -11.97
C GLY A 144 11.72 -4.71 -11.25
N ASN A 145 11.69 -4.79 -9.92
CA ASN A 145 12.90 -5.04 -9.14
C ASN A 145 13.33 -6.49 -9.42
N ARG A 146 14.17 -6.68 -10.45
CA ARG A 146 14.91 -7.91 -10.70
C ARG A 146 16.05 -8.02 -9.70
N ASN A 147 15.72 -8.21 -8.41
CA ASN A 147 16.69 -8.82 -7.51
C ASN A 147 16.60 -10.33 -7.70
N ARG A 148 17.24 -10.80 -8.77
CA ARG A 148 17.85 -12.13 -8.82
C ARG A 148 18.91 -12.13 -7.72
N THR A 149 18.57 -12.66 -6.54
CA THR A 149 19.61 -13.28 -5.73
C THR A 149 19.99 -14.58 -6.42
N ARG A 150 21.29 -14.71 -6.69
CA ARG A 150 21.94 -15.97 -7.07
C ARG A 150 21.59 -17.08 -6.10
#